data_AF-A0AAE3T207-F1
#
_entry.id   AF-A0AAE3T207-F1
#
_cell.length_a   1.000
_cell.length_b   1.000
_cell.length_c   1.000
_cell.angle_alpha   90.00
_cell.angle_beta   90.00
_cell.angle_gamma   90.00
#
_symmetry.space_group_name_H-M   'P 1'
#
loop_
_entity.id
_entity.type
_entity.pdbx_description
1 polymer ?
#
loop_
_entity_poly.entity_id
_entity_poly.type
_entity_poly.pdbx_seq_one_letter_code
_entity_poly.pdbx_strand_id
1 'polypeptide(L)'
;MQHQQFQQTPLSLTGLSLALASALVLAGCASGSGGTAGSAAAPAAAPAAAPAPAAAPAPAPAAPAGMGYAEISSTVKGPIAKARQELVGQLVTVDLQRASGRGAPAGSYMVQAGDNVFFRCLRSERGFQGGAVSTEVRAVRIAGATRTVELARCEAGNAPQAAPAPAPRAAAPAPAPAPAAAPAASGGAGSVGAGKPGMDARGNVVDSSKVEAGSGRTVKGINDYEGEITGNPGPGSKFTRLQIGMPARQVTDLIGPPTDQGAYITGKAFIPFYFGGDRHRFEMTYKGQGRLIFAGGGMGDFTSGNLIWIIHNPNESGYR
;
A
#
# COMPACT_ATOMS: atom_id res chain seq x y z
N MET A 1 56.01 -32.31 7.88
CA MET A 1 56.68 -32.81 9.10
C MET A 1 57.24 -31.63 9.87
N GLN A 2 56.44 -31.07 10.78
CA GLN A 2 56.78 -30.16 11.89
C GLN A 2 55.42 -29.99 12.62
N HIS A 3 55.23 -30.59 13.79
CA HIS A 3 55.42 -29.97 15.13
C HIS A 3 54.52 -28.73 15.29
N GLN A 4 53.73 -28.52 16.34
CA GLN A 4 53.74 -28.97 17.75
C GLN A 4 52.43 -28.37 18.36
N GLN A 5 51.71 -29.09 19.25
CA GLN A 5 51.57 -28.77 20.70
C GLN A 5 50.71 -27.52 21.06
N PHE A 6 49.97 -27.40 22.16
CA PHE A 6 49.91 -28.12 23.43
C PHE A 6 48.61 -27.81 24.19
N GLN A 7 48.11 -28.83 24.89
CA GLN A 7 47.64 -28.88 26.27
C GLN A 7 46.53 -27.95 26.83
N GLN A 8 45.52 -28.67 27.34
CA GLN A 8 44.53 -28.33 28.35
C GLN A 8 45.16 -28.15 29.74
N THR A 9 44.59 -27.29 30.59
CA THR A 9 43.97 -27.68 31.89
C THR A 9 43.35 -26.47 32.62
N PRO A 10 42.43 -26.70 33.59
CA PRO A 10 41.44 -25.75 34.10
C PRO A 10 41.74 -25.24 35.52
N LEU A 11 41.00 -24.23 36.01
CA LEU A 11 40.81 -24.01 37.45
C LEU A 11 39.57 -23.16 37.77
N SER A 12 38.78 -23.70 38.71
CA SER A 12 37.58 -23.17 39.37
C SER A 12 37.84 -21.95 40.26
N LEU A 13 36.78 -21.23 40.65
CA LEU A 13 36.44 -20.71 42.02
C LEU A 13 35.16 -19.83 41.92
N THR A 14 33.97 -20.29 42.35
CA THR A 14 33.29 -20.11 43.67
C THR A 14 32.85 -18.69 44.08
N GLY A 15 31.56 -18.55 44.47
CA GLY A 15 30.97 -17.48 45.30
C GLY A 15 29.52 -17.11 44.86
N LEU A 16 28.41 -17.64 45.43
CA LEU A 16 27.73 -17.30 46.71
C LEU A 16 27.43 -15.77 46.82
N SER A 17 26.23 -15.20 47.09
CA SER A 17 25.07 -15.61 47.90
C SER A 17 23.83 -14.69 47.68
N LEU A 18 22.66 -15.21 48.07
CA LEU A 18 21.33 -14.62 48.35
C LEU A 18 21.29 -13.29 49.14
N ALA A 19 20.22 -12.49 48.95
CA ALA A 19 19.26 -12.13 50.03
C ALA A 19 18.03 -11.31 49.55
N LEU A 20 16.84 -11.71 50.03
CA LEU A 20 15.56 -10.99 50.05
C LEU A 20 15.57 -9.82 51.06
N ALA A 21 14.74 -8.80 50.86
CA ALA A 21 13.94 -8.18 51.94
C ALA A 21 12.79 -7.31 51.41
N SER A 22 11.59 -7.59 51.92
CA SER A 22 10.35 -6.83 51.81
C SER A 22 10.28 -5.71 52.86
N ALA A 23 9.56 -4.62 52.60
CA ALA A 23 8.84 -3.87 53.66
C ALA A 23 7.75 -2.96 53.08
N LEU A 24 6.60 -3.00 53.74
CA LEU A 24 5.32 -2.35 53.47
C LEU A 24 4.95 -1.60 54.75
N VAL A 25 4.69 -0.28 54.75
CA VAL A 25 3.97 0.41 55.86
C VAL A 25 3.20 1.64 55.35
N LEU A 26 1.99 1.79 55.91
CA LEU A 26 0.90 2.75 55.69
C LEU A 26 1.03 4.10 56.46
N ALA A 27 0.11 5.02 56.11
CA ALA A 27 -0.52 6.10 56.92
C ALA A 27 0.29 7.41 57.06
N GLY A 28 -0.28 8.62 57.11
CA GLY A 28 -1.66 9.12 57.10
C GLY A 28 -1.68 10.61 57.53
N CYS A 29 -2.67 11.35 57.01
CA CYS A 29 -3.38 12.54 57.57
C CYS A 29 -2.70 13.88 57.96
N ALA A 30 -3.22 14.95 57.33
CA ALA A 30 -3.90 16.12 57.91
C ALA A 30 -3.14 17.43 58.28
N SER A 31 -3.53 18.48 57.54
CA SER A 31 -4.09 19.78 57.99
C SER A 31 -3.22 20.94 58.50
N GLY A 32 -3.44 22.09 57.83
CA GLY A 32 -3.47 23.46 58.37
C GLY A 32 -2.20 24.29 58.13
N SER A 33 -2.21 25.60 57.91
CA SER A 33 -3.22 26.62 57.58
C SER A 33 -2.50 27.98 57.64
N GLY A 34 -2.80 28.90 56.71
CA GLY A 34 -2.47 30.34 56.80
C GLY A 34 -1.09 30.73 56.27
N GLY A 35 -0.89 31.82 55.52
CA GLY A 35 -1.81 32.86 55.07
C GLY A 35 -1.07 33.93 54.27
N THR A 36 -1.77 34.47 53.28
CA THR A 36 -1.86 35.89 52.86
C THR A 36 -0.67 36.65 52.23
N ALA A 37 -1.08 37.49 51.27
CA ALA A 37 -0.42 38.55 50.50
C ALA A 37 0.32 38.06 49.24
N GLY A 38 -0.14 38.26 48.00
CA GLY A 38 -1.07 39.27 47.47
C GLY A 38 -0.29 40.27 46.62
N SER A 39 -0.22 40.05 45.30
CA SER A 39 -0.04 41.13 44.33
C SER A 39 -0.64 40.70 42.99
N ALA A 40 -1.50 41.56 42.45
CA ALA A 40 -2.48 41.29 41.42
C ALA A 40 -1.99 41.64 40.01
N ALA A 41 -2.43 40.88 39.00
CA ALA A 41 -2.73 41.40 37.67
C ALA A 41 -3.79 40.50 36.98
N ALA A 42 -4.86 41.13 36.51
CA ALA A 42 -6.14 40.60 35.99
C ALA A 42 -6.06 40.01 34.55
N PRO A 43 -7.19 39.69 33.88
CA PRO A 43 -8.40 38.95 34.28
C PRO A 43 -8.51 37.60 33.52
N ALA A 44 -9.00 36.55 34.18
CA ALA A 44 -9.31 35.28 33.54
C ALA A 44 -10.70 35.32 32.88
N ALA A 45 -10.74 35.06 31.56
CA ALA A 45 -11.97 34.81 30.81
C ALA A 45 -12.58 33.45 31.20
N ALA A 46 -13.90 33.37 31.10
CA ALA A 46 -14.77 32.26 31.48
C ALA A 46 -14.30 30.87 31.02
N PRO A 47 -14.52 29.79 31.81
CA PRO A 47 -14.31 28.44 31.33
C PRO A 47 -15.40 28.09 30.32
N ALA A 48 -15.01 28.01 29.05
CA ALA A 48 -15.86 27.44 28.01
C ALA A 48 -16.08 25.96 28.29
N ALA A 49 -17.33 25.54 28.15
CA ALA A 49 -17.83 24.20 28.35
C ALA A 49 -16.97 23.13 27.66
N ALA A 50 -16.79 22.00 28.36
CA ALA A 50 -16.19 20.80 27.81
C ALA A 50 -16.92 20.39 26.50
N PRO A 51 -16.22 20.20 25.37
CA PRO A 51 -16.85 19.68 24.17
C PRO A 51 -17.20 18.20 24.37
N ALA A 52 -18.46 17.87 24.11
CA ALA A 52 -18.97 16.51 24.02
C ALA A 52 -18.12 15.66 23.05
N PRO A 53 -17.96 14.36 23.30
CA PRO A 53 -17.17 13.49 22.43
C PRO A 53 -17.76 13.47 21.02
N ALA A 54 -16.96 13.92 20.06
CA ALA A 54 -17.29 13.89 18.65
C ALA A 54 -17.56 12.45 18.20
N ALA A 55 -18.69 12.27 17.51
CA ALA A 55 -19.10 11.00 16.93
C ALA A 55 -18.01 10.41 16.04
N ALA A 56 -17.82 9.10 16.14
CA ALA A 56 -16.90 8.33 15.33
C ALA A 56 -17.12 8.60 13.82
N PRO A 57 -16.06 8.84 13.03
CA PRO A 57 -16.19 8.98 11.59
C PRO A 57 -16.64 7.66 10.97
N ALA A 58 -17.68 7.72 10.15
CA ALA A 58 -18.17 6.61 9.34
C ALA A 58 -17.04 6.03 8.45
N PRO A 59 -17.05 4.71 8.18
CA PRO A 59 -16.00 4.07 7.38
C PRO A 59 -15.98 4.66 5.95
N ALA A 60 -14.83 5.23 5.58
CA ALA A 60 -14.55 5.70 4.23
C ALA A 60 -14.46 4.52 3.23
N PRO A 61 -14.87 4.72 1.97
CA PRO A 61 -15.08 3.64 0.99
C PRO A 61 -13.75 3.01 0.52
N ALA A 62 -13.74 1.68 0.45
CA ALA A 62 -12.62 0.89 -0.06
C ALA A 62 -12.36 1.15 -1.56
N ALA A 63 -11.07 1.19 -1.93
CA ALA A 63 -10.56 1.30 -3.30
C ALA A 63 -11.19 0.27 -4.27
N PRO A 64 -11.15 0.46 -5.61
CA PRO A 64 -11.71 -0.50 -6.55
C PRO A 64 -10.82 -1.75 -6.62
N ALA A 65 -11.05 -2.66 -5.68
CA ALA A 65 -10.85 -4.08 -5.88
C ALA A 65 -11.64 -4.49 -7.13
N GLY A 66 -11.12 -5.40 -7.96
CA GLY A 66 -11.89 -5.96 -9.08
C GLY A 66 -13.30 -6.32 -8.63
N MET A 67 -14.29 -6.18 -9.52
CA MET A 67 -15.72 -6.18 -9.20
C MET A 67 -16.05 -7.11 -8.03
N GLY A 68 -16.53 -6.52 -6.93
CA GLY A 68 -16.76 -7.23 -5.68
C GLY A 68 -17.99 -8.13 -5.76
N TYR A 69 -18.13 -9.04 -4.79
CA TYR A 69 -19.25 -9.98 -4.75
C TYR A 69 -20.64 -9.33 -4.84
N ALA A 70 -20.84 -8.18 -4.18
CA ALA A 70 -22.13 -7.48 -4.19
C ALA A 70 -22.57 -7.12 -5.62
N GLU A 71 -21.65 -6.57 -6.42
CA GLU A 71 -21.90 -6.17 -7.80
C GLU A 71 -22.12 -7.39 -8.69
N ILE A 72 -21.26 -8.43 -8.60
CA ILE A 72 -21.45 -9.70 -9.30
C ILE A 72 -22.82 -10.30 -8.98
N SER A 73 -23.19 -10.36 -7.70
CA SER A 73 -24.45 -10.98 -7.27
C SER A 73 -25.66 -10.21 -7.81
N SER A 74 -25.61 -8.88 -7.87
CA SER A 74 -26.68 -8.04 -8.43
C SER A 74 -26.83 -8.24 -9.94
N THR A 75 -25.71 -8.27 -10.66
CA THR A 75 -25.68 -8.44 -12.12
C THR A 75 -26.11 -9.85 -12.52
N VAL A 76 -25.65 -10.87 -11.80
CA VAL A 76 -26.02 -12.26 -12.02
C VAL A 76 -27.47 -12.56 -11.65
N LYS A 77 -28.11 -11.81 -10.73
CA LYS A 77 -29.54 -11.94 -10.41
C LYS A 77 -30.45 -11.39 -11.51
N GLY A 78 -29.95 -10.48 -12.35
CA GLY A 78 -30.66 -9.90 -13.49
C GLY A 78 -30.78 -10.81 -14.73
N PRO A 79 -31.10 -10.22 -15.91
CA PRO A 79 -31.17 -10.93 -17.18
C PRO A 79 -29.82 -11.55 -17.58
N ILE A 80 -29.84 -12.81 -18.06
CA ILE A 80 -28.59 -13.54 -18.40
C ILE A 80 -27.76 -12.85 -19.49
N ALA A 81 -28.42 -12.22 -20.46
CA ALA A 81 -27.75 -11.53 -21.56
C ALA A 81 -26.89 -10.38 -21.02
N LYS A 82 -27.46 -9.57 -20.11
CA LYS A 82 -26.77 -8.49 -19.42
C LYS A 82 -25.63 -9.02 -18.55
N ALA A 83 -25.90 -10.08 -17.78
CA ALA A 83 -24.88 -10.70 -16.95
C ALA A 83 -23.66 -11.20 -17.74
N ARG A 84 -23.88 -11.76 -18.93
CA ARG A 84 -22.78 -12.19 -19.81
C ARG A 84 -22.03 -11.01 -20.41
N GLN A 85 -22.74 -9.97 -20.84
CA GLN A 85 -22.14 -8.78 -21.44
C GLN A 85 -21.26 -8.01 -20.43
N GLU A 86 -21.70 -7.92 -19.17
CA GLU A 86 -21.04 -7.11 -18.15
C GLU A 86 -19.97 -7.88 -17.38
N LEU A 87 -20.11 -9.20 -17.19
CA LEU A 87 -19.18 -9.96 -16.36
C LEU A 87 -18.11 -10.67 -17.17
N VAL A 88 -18.42 -11.20 -18.35
CA VAL A 88 -17.43 -11.97 -19.11
C VAL A 88 -16.29 -11.05 -19.55
N GLY A 89 -15.06 -11.41 -19.21
CA GLY A 89 -13.86 -10.59 -19.47
C GLY A 89 -13.49 -9.63 -18.33
N GLN A 90 -14.32 -9.48 -17.31
CA GLN A 90 -14.02 -8.62 -16.16
C GLN A 90 -13.19 -9.33 -15.10
N LEU A 91 -12.33 -8.55 -14.43
CA LEU A 91 -11.59 -8.97 -13.24
C LEU A 91 -12.49 -8.85 -12.01
N VAL A 92 -12.66 -9.95 -11.28
CA VAL A 92 -13.47 -10.00 -10.05
C VAL A 92 -12.60 -10.31 -8.85
N THR A 93 -12.92 -9.70 -7.71
CA THR A 93 -12.29 -10.01 -6.42
C THR A 93 -13.33 -10.58 -5.48
N VAL A 94 -13.24 -11.87 -5.16
CA VAL A 94 -14.22 -12.58 -4.33
C VAL A 94 -13.54 -13.50 -3.33
N ASP A 95 -14.12 -13.63 -2.13
CA ASP A 95 -13.69 -14.60 -1.14
C ASP A 95 -14.50 -15.89 -1.29
N LEU A 96 -13.86 -16.92 -1.82
CA LEU A 96 -14.52 -18.18 -2.16
C LEU A 96 -14.46 -19.14 -0.98
N GLN A 97 -15.60 -19.69 -0.59
CA GLN A 97 -15.68 -20.79 0.35
C GLN A 97 -16.23 -22.02 -0.37
N ARG A 98 -15.80 -23.21 0.03
CA ARG A 98 -16.28 -24.44 -0.57
C ARG A 98 -17.79 -24.56 -0.38
N ALA A 99 -18.53 -24.71 -1.47
CA ALA A 99 -19.97 -24.85 -1.39
C ALA A 99 -20.32 -26.13 -0.63
N SER A 100 -21.06 -26.01 0.46
CA SER A 100 -21.55 -27.13 1.25
C SER A 100 -23.04 -26.92 1.54
N GLY A 101 -23.85 -27.94 1.24
CA GLY A 101 -25.32 -27.85 1.38
C GLY A 101 -26.08 -28.66 0.34
N ARG A 102 -27.35 -28.96 0.64
CA ARG A 102 -28.26 -29.69 -0.25
C ARG A 102 -28.61 -28.79 -1.45
N GLY A 103 -28.16 -29.16 -2.65
CA GLY A 103 -28.40 -28.39 -3.90
C GLY A 103 -27.19 -27.64 -4.45
N ALA A 104 -26.06 -27.64 -3.75
CA ALA A 104 -24.81 -27.07 -4.26
C ALA A 104 -24.20 -27.98 -5.36
N PRO A 105 -23.82 -27.44 -6.53
CA PRO A 105 -23.10 -28.20 -7.55
C PRO A 105 -21.76 -28.74 -7.03
N ALA A 106 -21.39 -29.97 -7.40
CA ALA A 106 -20.12 -30.56 -6.98
C ALA A 106 -18.93 -29.73 -7.46
N GLY A 107 -17.95 -29.50 -6.58
CA GLY A 107 -16.75 -28.73 -6.90
C GLY A 107 -17.00 -27.23 -7.13
N SER A 108 -18.15 -26.72 -6.68
CA SER A 108 -18.44 -25.29 -6.71
C SER A 108 -18.05 -24.59 -5.40
N TYR A 109 -17.94 -23.28 -5.49
CA TYR A 109 -17.64 -22.37 -4.40
C TYR A 109 -18.77 -21.35 -4.24
N MET A 110 -18.86 -20.71 -3.09
CA MET A 110 -19.83 -19.67 -2.76
C MET A 110 -19.13 -18.58 -1.94
N VAL A 111 -19.63 -17.35 -2.00
CA VAL A 111 -19.11 -16.25 -1.15
C VAL A 111 -19.96 -16.09 0.11
N GLN A 112 -21.27 -16.31 -0.01
CA GLN A 112 -22.22 -16.26 1.11
C GLN A 112 -23.02 -17.56 1.14
N ALA A 113 -23.09 -18.17 2.33
CA ALA A 113 -23.87 -19.38 2.54
C ALA A 113 -25.37 -19.08 2.40
N GLY A 114 -26.09 -19.92 1.67
CA GLY A 114 -27.54 -19.76 1.42
C GLY A 114 -27.89 -19.02 0.13
N ASP A 115 -26.90 -18.47 -0.59
CA ASP A 115 -27.13 -17.91 -1.92
C ASP A 115 -27.15 -18.97 -3.02
N ASN A 116 -27.95 -18.71 -4.06
CA ASN A 116 -27.99 -19.53 -5.28
C ASN A 116 -26.93 -19.13 -6.31
N VAL A 117 -25.90 -18.37 -5.89
CA VAL A 117 -24.79 -17.91 -6.73
C VAL A 117 -23.55 -18.72 -6.41
N PHE A 118 -23.15 -19.54 -7.37
CA PHE A 118 -22.02 -20.45 -7.26
C PHE A 118 -20.90 -20.03 -8.21
N PHE A 119 -19.67 -20.33 -7.82
CA PHE A 119 -18.47 -20.07 -8.59
C PHE A 119 -17.81 -21.40 -8.96
N ARG A 120 -17.30 -21.50 -10.18
CA ARG A 120 -16.57 -22.67 -10.65
C ARG A 120 -15.22 -22.24 -11.23
N CYS A 121 -14.15 -22.83 -10.72
CA CYS A 121 -12.81 -22.58 -11.23
C CYS A 121 -12.54 -23.50 -12.42
N LEU A 122 -12.23 -22.92 -13.59
CA LEU A 122 -11.84 -23.71 -14.77
C LEU A 122 -10.43 -24.30 -14.62
N ARG A 123 -9.57 -23.58 -13.90
CA ARG A 123 -8.25 -24.05 -13.45
C ARG A 123 -8.14 -23.76 -11.95
N SER A 124 -7.68 -24.72 -11.17
CA SER A 124 -7.44 -24.55 -9.74
C SER A 124 -6.14 -25.21 -9.33
N GLU A 125 -5.42 -24.61 -8.38
CA GLU A 125 -4.30 -25.28 -7.73
C GLU A 125 -4.75 -26.58 -7.04
N ARG A 126 -3.86 -27.58 -6.99
CA ARG A 126 -4.18 -28.84 -6.33
C ARG A 126 -4.49 -28.58 -4.86
N GLY A 127 -5.69 -28.93 -4.44
CA GLY A 127 -6.12 -28.75 -3.05
C GLY A 127 -6.58 -27.34 -2.70
N PHE A 128 -7.00 -26.51 -3.67
CA PHE A 128 -7.67 -25.24 -3.37
C PHE A 128 -8.95 -25.48 -2.54
N GLN A 129 -8.98 -24.96 -1.31
CA GLN A 129 -10.10 -25.13 -0.37
C GLN A 129 -11.02 -23.90 -0.28
N GLY A 130 -10.67 -22.81 -0.98
CA GLY A 130 -11.27 -21.51 -0.82
C GLY A 130 -10.26 -20.45 -0.37
N GLY A 131 -10.71 -19.20 -0.32
CA GLY A 131 -9.96 -18.00 -0.01
C GLY A 131 -10.23 -16.90 -1.02
N ALA A 132 -9.65 -15.74 -0.74
CA ALA A 132 -9.77 -14.57 -1.57
C ALA A 132 -9.01 -14.75 -2.90
N VAL A 133 -9.73 -14.61 -4.01
CA VAL A 133 -9.22 -14.74 -5.38
C VAL A 133 -9.49 -13.47 -6.18
N SER A 134 -8.51 -13.07 -6.99
CA SER A 134 -8.68 -12.05 -8.03
C SER A 134 -8.41 -12.69 -9.39
N THR A 135 -9.45 -12.80 -10.23
CA THR A 135 -9.38 -13.54 -11.50
C THR A 135 -10.46 -13.10 -12.47
N GLU A 136 -10.30 -13.46 -13.74
CA GLU A 136 -11.22 -13.08 -14.82
C GLU A 136 -12.42 -14.03 -14.88
N VAL A 137 -13.63 -13.48 -15.10
CA VAL A 137 -14.83 -14.28 -15.39
C VAL A 137 -14.82 -14.73 -16.85
N ARG A 138 -14.96 -16.04 -17.06
CA ARG A 138 -14.97 -16.67 -18.39
C ARG A 138 -16.36 -16.94 -18.92
N ALA A 139 -17.31 -17.24 -18.04
CA ALA A 139 -18.68 -17.48 -18.44
C ALA A 139 -19.66 -17.28 -17.28
N VAL A 140 -20.91 -16.98 -17.62
CA VAL A 140 -22.04 -17.01 -16.69
C VAL A 140 -23.10 -17.97 -17.21
N ARG A 141 -23.45 -18.96 -16.39
CA ARG A 141 -24.45 -20.00 -16.67
C ARG A 141 -25.59 -19.93 -15.66
N ILE A 142 -26.76 -20.32 -16.11
CA ILE A 142 -27.97 -20.35 -15.29
C ILE A 142 -28.67 -21.68 -15.53
N ALA A 143 -29.04 -22.35 -14.44
CA ALA A 143 -29.83 -23.57 -14.45
C ALA A 143 -30.93 -23.44 -13.38
N GLY A 144 -32.17 -23.15 -13.81
CA GLY A 144 -33.26 -22.83 -12.88
C GLY A 144 -32.93 -21.60 -12.04
N ALA A 145 -33.01 -21.73 -10.71
CA ALA A 145 -32.63 -20.67 -9.76
C ALA A 145 -31.11 -20.57 -9.54
N THR A 146 -30.36 -21.61 -9.90
CA THR A 146 -28.91 -21.70 -9.71
C THR A 146 -28.18 -20.87 -10.74
N ARG A 147 -27.33 -19.97 -10.28
CA ARG A 147 -26.47 -19.12 -11.11
C ARG A 147 -25.02 -19.55 -10.89
N THR A 148 -24.29 -19.83 -11.97
CA THR A 148 -22.89 -20.26 -11.91
C THR A 148 -21.99 -19.31 -12.69
N VAL A 149 -21.00 -18.74 -12.01
CA VAL A 149 -19.95 -17.90 -12.60
C VAL A 149 -18.69 -18.74 -12.76
N GLU A 150 -18.21 -18.89 -13.99
CA GLU A 150 -16.98 -19.63 -14.29
C GLU A 150 -15.79 -18.67 -14.27
N LEU A 151 -14.79 -19.00 -13.45
CA LEU A 151 -13.58 -18.21 -13.21
C LEU A 151 -12.39 -18.84 -13.94
N ALA A 152 -11.51 -18.00 -14.49
CA ALA A 152 -10.38 -18.43 -15.32
C ALA A 152 -9.35 -19.29 -14.56
N ARG A 153 -9.05 -18.90 -13.32
CA ARG A 153 -8.07 -19.56 -12.46
C ARG A 153 -8.31 -19.21 -10.99
N CYS A 154 -8.28 -20.19 -10.09
CA CYS A 154 -8.38 -19.99 -8.64
C CYS A 154 -7.11 -20.49 -7.96
N GLU A 155 -6.40 -19.58 -7.30
CA GLU A 155 -5.15 -19.81 -6.57
C GLU A 155 -5.24 -19.10 -5.22
N ALA A 156 -4.75 -19.74 -4.17
CA ALA A 156 -4.79 -19.14 -2.84
C ALA A 156 -3.74 -18.03 -2.76
N GLY A 157 -4.17 -16.78 -2.52
CA GLY A 157 -3.26 -15.66 -2.28
C GLY A 157 -3.17 -14.60 -3.39
N ASN A 158 -4.08 -14.59 -4.37
CA ASN A 158 -4.11 -13.54 -5.40
C ASN A 158 -5.12 -12.41 -5.13
N ALA A 159 -5.77 -12.38 -3.96
CA ALA A 159 -6.49 -11.18 -3.53
C ALA A 159 -5.54 -10.19 -2.84
N PRO A 160 -5.77 -8.87 -2.95
CA PRO A 160 -5.09 -7.90 -2.12
C PRO A 160 -5.34 -8.27 -0.66
N GLN A 161 -4.31 -8.74 0.04
CA GLN A 161 -4.44 -9.14 1.42
C GLN A 161 -4.74 -7.89 2.25
N ALA A 162 -5.96 -7.79 2.78
CA ALA A 162 -6.26 -6.85 3.85
C ALA A 162 -5.34 -7.23 5.03
N ALA A 163 -4.42 -6.34 5.36
CA ALA A 163 -3.45 -6.58 6.42
C ALA A 163 -4.19 -6.88 7.73
N PRO A 164 -3.95 -8.03 8.39
CA PRO A 164 -4.45 -8.25 9.74
C PRO A 164 -3.73 -7.29 10.69
N ALA A 165 -4.50 -6.65 11.57
CA ALA A 165 -3.98 -5.76 12.60
C ALA A 165 -2.84 -6.43 13.39
N PRO A 166 -1.64 -5.83 13.47
CA PRO A 166 -0.53 -6.48 14.16
C PRO A 166 -0.78 -6.46 15.67
N ALA A 167 -0.92 -7.65 16.25
CA ALA A 167 -0.72 -7.86 17.67
C ALA A 167 0.76 -7.64 18.03
N PRO A 168 1.08 -7.13 19.24
CA PRO A 168 2.45 -6.80 19.61
C PRO A 168 3.24 -8.09 19.82
N ARG A 169 4.31 -8.31 19.05
CA ARG A 169 5.27 -9.38 19.33
C ARG A 169 6.67 -8.82 19.54
N ALA A 170 7.23 -9.29 20.65
CA ALA A 170 8.47 -8.89 21.29
C ALA A 170 9.72 -8.97 20.39
N ALA A 171 10.67 -8.11 20.74
CA ALA A 171 11.93 -7.88 20.05
C ALA A 171 12.82 -9.14 19.95
N ALA A 172 13.42 -9.30 18.76
CA ALA A 172 14.63 -10.10 18.54
C ALA A 172 15.76 -9.15 18.05
N PRO A 173 17.04 -9.49 18.29
CA PRO A 173 18.11 -8.50 18.49
C PRO A 173 18.70 -7.93 17.19
N ALA A 174 19.26 -6.74 17.33
CA ALA A 174 19.73 -5.84 16.27
C ALA A 174 21.01 -6.29 15.53
N PRO A 175 21.16 -5.93 14.24
CA PRO A 175 22.45 -5.66 13.62
C PRO A 175 22.89 -4.19 13.81
N ALA A 176 24.21 -4.00 13.73
CA ALA A 176 25.07 -2.89 14.19
C ALA A 176 24.76 -1.45 13.66
N PRO A 177 25.36 -0.39 14.24
CA PRO A 177 24.79 0.97 14.30
C PRO A 177 24.98 1.81 13.02
N ALA A 178 23.95 2.63 12.77
CA ALA A 178 23.84 3.64 11.73
C ALA A 178 24.78 4.86 11.91
N PRO A 179 25.12 5.61 10.84
CA PRO A 179 25.40 7.02 10.97
C PRO A 179 24.11 7.79 11.29
N ALA A 180 24.25 8.76 12.19
CA ALA A 180 23.18 9.46 12.90
C ALA A 180 22.08 10.10 12.02
N ALA A 181 20.87 10.05 12.56
CA ALA A 181 19.70 10.78 12.09
C ALA A 181 19.93 12.30 12.08
N ALA A 182 19.56 12.93 10.98
CA ALA A 182 19.29 14.37 10.88
C ALA A 182 17.78 14.55 10.61
N PRO A 183 17.18 15.68 11.03
CA PRO A 183 15.76 15.78 11.34
C PRO A 183 14.87 15.74 10.09
N ALA A 184 13.60 15.42 10.32
CA ALA A 184 12.53 15.63 9.35
C ALA A 184 12.59 17.07 8.81
N ALA A 185 12.93 17.23 7.53
CA ALA A 185 12.93 18.51 6.84
C ALA A 185 11.78 18.57 5.85
N SER A 186 10.75 19.33 6.21
CA SER A 186 10.01 20.13 5.24
C SER A 186 11.00 21.04 4.48
N GLY A 187 10.96 21.02 3.15
CA GLY A 187 11.58 22.04 2.30
C GLY A 187 13.06 21.83 1.97
N GLY A 188 13.35 21.67 0.68
CA GLY A 188 14.71 21.67 0.14
C GLY A 188 14.72 21.44 -1.37
N ALA A 189 14.21 22.42 -2.13
CA ALA A 189 14.47 22.57 -3.55
C ALA A 189 15.98 22.83 -3.71
N GLY A 190 16.74 21.82 -4.11
CA GLY A 190 18.18 21.88 -4.29
C GLY A 190 18.55 21.16 -5.56
N SER A 191 19.65 21.58 -6.19
CA SER A 191 20.20 21.28 -7.53
C SER A 191 20.48 19.80 -7.87
N VAL A 192 19.73 18.86 -7.30
CA VAL A 192 19.80 17.43 -7.63
C VAL A 192 19.41 17.27 -9.10
N GLY A 193 20.35 16.73 -9.90
CA GLY A 193 20.17 16.58 -11.34
C GLY A 193 20.47 17.83 -12.18
N ALA A 194 20.95 18.93 -11.58
CA ALA A 194 21.33 20.11 -12.33
C ALA A 194 22.39 19.80 -13.39
N GLY A 195 22.14 20.22 -14.64
CA GLY A 195 23.02 19.96 -15.79
C GLY A 195 22.91 18.56 -16.41
N LYS A 196 22.05 17.67 -15.88
CA LYS A 196 21.69 16.41 -16.56
C LYS A 196 20.77 16.69 -17.76
N PRO A 197 20.69 15.77 -18.75
CA PRO A 197 19.76 15.90 -19.87
C PRO A 197 18.33 16.21 -19.39
N GLY A 198 17.70 17.20 -20.02
CA GLY A 198 16.35 17.65 -19.67
C GLY A 198 16.24 18.59 -18.46
N MET A 199 17.36 18.97 -17.82
CA MET A 199 17.37 19.89 -16.66
C MET A 199 18.29 21.10 -16.83
N ASP A 200 17.91 22.22 -16.23
CA ASP A 200 18.72 23.44 -16.17
C ASP A 200 19.76 23.39 -15.02
N ALA A 201 20.63 24.40 -14.95
CA ALA A 201 21.64 24.52 -13.89
C ALA A 201 21.06 24.74 -12.48
N ARG A 202 19.76 25.04 -12.37
CA ARG A 202 19.04 25.26 -11.12
C ARG A 202 18.27 24.02 -10.67
N GLY A 203 18.33 22.92 -11.44
CA GLY A 203 17.61 21.68 -11.16
C GLY A 203 16.13 21.73 -11.56
N ASN A 204 15.70 22.69 -12.38
CA ASN A 204 14.36 22.67 -12.96
C ASN A 204 14.37 21.80 -14.22
N VAL A 205 13.28 21.07 -14.42
CA VAL A 205 13.09 20.28 -15.65
C VAL A 205 12.64 21.22 -16.75
N VAL A 206 13.42 21.28 -17.83
CA VAL A 206 13.11 22.05 -19.05
C VAL A 206 12.50 21.16 -20.14
N ASP A 207 12.85 19.87 -20.15
CA ASP A 207 12.33 18.89 -21.09
C ASP A 207 12.21 17.53 -20.39
N SER A 208 11.00 17.15 -20.00
CA SER A 208 10.74 15.90 -19.26
C SER A 208 11.07 14.65 -20.07
N SER A 209 11.03 14.71 -21.40
CA SER A 209 11.29 13.54 -22.26
C SER A 209 12.76 13.11 -22.24
N LYS A 210 13.64 14.05 -21.89
CA LYS A 210 15.09 13.82 -21.77
C LYS A 210 15.54 13.51 -20.34
N VAL A 211 14.63 13.55 -19.37
CA VAL A 211 14.97 13.27 -17.98
C VAL A 211 15.15 11.77 -17.78
N GLU A 212 16.32 11.37 -17.32
CA GLU A 212 16.69 9.97 -17.10
C GLU A 212 16.63 9.59 -15.61
N ALA A 213 16.46 8.29 -15.34
CA ALA A 213 16.34 7.80 -13.97
C ALA A 213 17.61 8.09 -13.16
N GLY A 214 17.45 8.40 -11.87
CA GLY A 214 18.55 8.84 -11.00
C GLY A 214 18.95 10.30 -11.20
N SER A 215 18.11 11.08 -11.88
CA SER A 215 18.29 12.52 -11.98
C SER A 215 17.52 13.28 -10.90
N GLY A 216 16.61 12.61 -10.18
CA GLY A 216 15.88 13.17 -9.06
C GLY A 216 16.47 12.84 -7.70
N ARG A 217 15.82 13.34 -6.66
CA ARG A 217 16.04 12.94 -5.28
C ARG A 217 15.31 11.62 -5.02
N THR A 218 16.05 10.62 -4.57
CA THR A 218 15.44 9.37 -4.08
C THR A 218 14.65 9.63 -2.81
N VAL A 219 13.44 9.08 -2.74
CA VAL A 219 12.56 9.18 -1.58
C VAL A 219 11.93 7.83 -1.29
N LYS A 220 11.71 7.56 0.00
CA LYS A 220 10.89 6.44 0.44
C LYS A 220 9.44 6.89 0.51
N GLY A 221 8.59 6.23 -0.25
CA GLY A 221 7.16 6.47 -0.36
C GLY A 221 6.33 5.64 0.62
N ILE A 222 5.03 5.53 0.33
CA ILE A 222 4.11 4.69 1.08
C ILE A 222 4.36 3.20 0.79
N ASN A 223 3.98 2.32 1.72
CA ASN A 223 4.10 0.86 1.58
C ASN A 223 5.52 0.38 1.20
N ASP A 224 6.54 1.04 1.75
CA ASP A 224 7.96 0.75 1.50
C ASP A 224 8.39 0.87 0.03
N TYR A 225 7.63 1.59 -0.80
CA TYR A 225 8.06 1.90 -2.16
C TYR A 225 9.24 2.87 -2.15
N GLU A 226 10.21 2.61 -3.01
CA GLU A 226 11.29 3.55 -3.31
C GLU A 226 11.07 4.14 -4.69
N GLY A 227 11.37 5.41 -4.83
CA GLY A 227 11.19 6.15 -6.06
C GLY A 227 11.97 7.45 -6.05
N GLU A 228 11.76 8.25 -7.08
CA GLU A 228 12.47 9.51 -7.23
C GLU A 228 11.52 10.68 -7.52
N ILE A 229 11.94 11.87 -7.10
CA ILE A 229 11.26 13.12 -7.42
C ILE A 229 12.29 14.02 -8.11
N THR A 230 11.99 14.41 -9.34
CA THR A 230 12.86 15.25 -10.17
C THR A 230 12.19 16.60 -10.44
N GLY A 231 13.00 17.65 -10.42
CA GLY A 231 12.53 19.00 -10.68
C GLY A 231 11.87 19.65 -9.48
N ASN A 232 11.53 20.92 -9.65
CA ASN A 232 10.85 21.71 -8.64
C ASN A 232 9.36 21.85 -9.01
N PRO A 233 8.43 21.66 -8.07
CA PRO A 233 7.01 21.86 -8.33
C PRO A 233 6.74 23.31 -8.72
N GLY A 234 6.01 23.51 -9.82
CA GLY A 234 5.48 24.81 -10.18
C GLY A 234 4.43 25.32 -9.18
N PRO A 235 4.16 26.64 -9.14
CA PRO A 235 3.08 27.19 -8.32
C PRO A 235 1.74 26.50 -8.60
N GLY A 236 1.07 26.03 -7.54
CA GLY A 236 -0.20 25.31 -7.67
C GLY A 236 -0.09 23.93 -8.31
N SER A 237 1.11 23.34 -8.38
CA SER A 237 1.28 22.02 -8.98
C SER A 237 0.48 20.96 -8.22
N LYS A 238 -0.33 20.22 -8.97
CA LYS A 238 -1.17 19.13 -8.42
C LYS A 238 -0.34 17.98 -7.87
N PHE A 239 0.89 17.82 -8.37
CA PHE A 239 1.81 16.73 -8.02
C PHE A 239 2.33 16.82 -6.58
N THR A 240 2.26 18.00 -5.95
CA THR A 240 2.63 18.19 -4.53
C THR A 240 1.79 17.37 -3.57
N ARG A 241 0.61 16.91 -4.01
CA ARG A 241 -0.30 16.04 -3.25
C ARG A 241 0.01 14.55 -3.44
N LEU A 242 0.94 14.20 -4.32
CA LEU A 242 1.28 12.83 -4.66
C LEU A 242 2.43 12.33 -3.80
N GLN A 243 2.45 11.03 -3.58
CA GLN A 243 3.54 10.35 -2.90
C GLN A 243 3.95 9.12 -3.72
N ILE A 244 5.25 8.84 -3.72
CA ILE A 244 5.78 7.59 -4.27
C ILE A 244 5.06 6.41 -3.60
N GLY A 245 4.73 5.39 -4.38
CA GLY A 245 3.95 4.22 -3.98
C GLY A 245 2.44 4.36 -4.19
N MET A 246 1.91 5.56 -4.51
CA MET A 246 0.48 5.69 -4.81
C MET A 246 0.09 4.89 -6.08
N PRO A 247 -1.02 4.14 -6.06
CA PRO A 247 -1.50 3.45 -7.24
C PRO A 247 -2.01 4.43 -8.30
N ALA A 248 -1.86 4.09 -9.58
CA ALA A 248 -2.24 4.95 -10.70
C ALA A 248 -3.67 5.47 -10.62
N ARG A 249 -4.64 4.63 -10.22
CA ARG A 249 -6.02 5.05 -9.95
C ARG A 249 -6.12 6.17 -8.92
N GLN A 250 -5.50 5.99 -7.76
CA GLN A 250 -5.52 7.00 -6.69
C GLN A 250 -4.89 8.31 -7.17
N VAL A 251 -3.81 8.24 -7.94
CA VAL A 251 -3.22 9.43 -8.54
C VAL A 251 -4.23 10.13 -9.45
N THR A 252 -4.82 9.41 -10.41
CA THR A 252 -5.83 9.96 -11.32
C THR A 252 -7.05 10.54 -10.59
N ASP A 253 -7.50 9.91 -9.51
CA ASP A 253 -8.62 10.42 -8.70
C ASP A 253 -8.26 11.74 -7.98
N LEU A 254 -6.99 11.90 -7.56
CA LEU A 254 -6.52 13.09 -6.85
C LEU A 254 -6.24 14.28 -7.78
N ILE A 255 -5.72 14.04 -8.99
CA ILE A 255 -5.21 15.10 -9.86
C ILE A 255 -5.96 15.23 -11.20
N GLY A 256 -6.86 14.30 -11.49
CA GLY A 256 -7.63 14.20 -12.73
C GLY A 256 -6.97 13.28 -13.76
N PRO A 257 -7.61 13.10 -14.94
CA PRO A 257 -7.05 12.30 -16.03
C PRO A 257 -5.77 12.95 -16.60
N PRO A 258 -4.82 12.13 -17.11
CA PRO A 258 -3.66 12.63 -17.83
C PRO A 258 -4.03 13.17 -19.21
N THR A 259 -3.13 13.99 -19.77
CA THR A 259 -3.24 14.51 -21.14
C THR A 259 -2.90 13.43 -22.17
N ASP A 260 -1.85 12.65 -21.91
CA ASP A 260 -1.43 11.53 -22.75
C ASP A 260 -0.79 10.43 -21.87
N GLN A 261 -0.71 9.22 -22.39
CA GLN A 261 -0.26 8.03 -21.66
C GLN A 261 0.51 7.10 -22.57
N GLY A 262 1.43 6.34 -22.00
CA GLY A 262 1.83 5.10 -22.66
C GLY A 262 2.85 4.27 -21.94
N ALA A 263 3.11 3.09 -22.47
CA ALA A 263 3.89 2.04 -21.80
C ALA A 263 5.15 1.70 -22.58
N TYR A 264 6.16 1.23 -21.85
CA TYR A 264 7.37 0.66 -22.42
C TYR A 264 7.86 -0.52 -21.57
N ILE A 265 8.50 -1.48 -22.24
CA ILE A 265 9.15 -2.62 -21.59
C ILE A 265 10.46 -2.14 -20.95
N THR A 266 10.75 -2.57 -19.73
CA THR A 266 12.04 -2.28 -19.10
C THR A 266 13.05 -3.40 -19.39
N GLY A 267 14.34 -3.13 -19.21
CA GLY A 267 15.37 -4.17 -19.29
C GLY A 267 15.15 -5.34 -18.32
N LYS A 268 14.41 -5.12 -17.21
CA LYS A 268 14.09 -6.15 -16.22
C LYS A 268 13.11 -7.20 -16.74
N ALA A 269 12.38 -6.92 -17.83
CA ALA A 269 11.53 -7.91 -18.48
C ALA A 269 12.29 -9.11 -19.04
N PHE A 270 13.55 -8.90 -19.41
CA PHE A 270 14.42 -9.87 -20.07
C PHE A 270 15.32 -10.62 -19.09
N ILE A 271 15.29 -10.28 -17.80
CA ILE A 271 16.03 -11.00 -16.76
C ILE A 271 15.31 -12.33 -16.49
N PRO A 272 15.93 -13.49 -16.78
CA PRO A 272 15.33 -14.78 -16.46
C PRO A 272 15.01 -14.87 -14.97
N PHE A 273 13.84 -15.43 -14.64
CA PHE A 273 13.36 -15.59 -13.26
C PHE A 273 13.11 -14.29 -12.48
N TYR A 274 13.08 -13.12 -13.14
CA TYR A 274 12.60 -11.90 -12.51
C TYR A 274 11.06 -11.84 -12.51
N PHE A 275 10.48 -12.06 -11.34
CA PHE A 275 9.03 -12.02 -11.12
C PHE A 275 8.55 -10.70 -10.48
N GLY A 276 9.43 -9.70 -10.38
CA GLY A 276 9.08 -8.39 -9.82
C GLY A 276 8.19 -7.55 -10.75
N GLY A 277 7.52 -6.54 -10.19
CA GLY A 277 6.57 -5.69 -10.94
C GLY A 277 7.21 -4.77 -11.99
N ASP A 278 8.52 -4.50 -11.91
CA ASP A 278 9.19 -3.49 -12.74
C ASP A 278 9.62 -4.03 -14.12
N ARG A 279 8.86 -4.96 -14.71
CA ARG A 279 9.10 -5.51 -16.07
C ARG A 279 8.58 -4.58 -17.17
N HIS A 280 7.63 -3.76 -16.83
CA HIS A 280 7.11 -2.71 -17.70
C HIS A 280 6.87 -1.49 -16.83
N ARG A 281 7.01 -0.34 -17.46
CA ARG A 281 6.65 0.95 -16.88
C ARG A 281 5.67 1.62 -17.81
N PHE A 282 4.84 2.45 -17.25
CA PHE A 282 4.04 3.36 -18.05
C PHE A 282 4.12 4.75 -17.47
N GLU A 283 3.92 5.70 -18.35
CA GLU A 283 3.99 7.11 -18.07
C GLU A 283 2.65 7.77 -18.34
N MET A 284 2.35 8.76 -17.50
CA MET A 284 1.23 9.65 -17.65
C MET A 284 1.77 11.07 -17.75
N THR A 285 1.44 11.79 -18.81
CA THR A 285 1.81 13.19 -19.01
C THR A 285 0.65 14.09 -18.58
N TYR A 286 0.98 15.16 -17.88
CA TYR A 286 0.01 16.17 -17.45
C TYR A 286 0.50 17.53 -17.93
N LYS A 287 -0.21 18.10 -18.90
CA LYS A 287 0.12 19.41 -19.47
C LYS A 287 0.29 20.48 -18.38
N GLY A 288 1.42 21.16 -18.42
CA GLY A 288 1.78 22.22 -17.46
C GLY A 288 2.03 21.74 -16.03
N GLN A 289 2.20 20.44 -15.80
CA GLN A 289 2.46 19.85 -14.48
C GLN A 289 3.70 18.95 -14.48
N GLY A 290 3.85 18.14 -15.52
CA GLY A 290 4.98 17.22 -15.69
C GLY A 290 4.56 15.81 -16.04
N ARG A 291 5.42 14.84 -15.71
CA ARG A 291 5.26 13.43 -16.05
C ARG A 291 5.32 12.57 -14.79
N LEU A 292 4.49 11.54 -14.76
CA LEU A 292 4.48 10.54 -13.70
C LEU A 292 4.82 9.18 -14.31
N ILE A 293 5.70 8.42 -13.66
CA ILE A 293 6.10 7.08 -14.10
C ILE A 293 5.68 6.07 -13.05
N PHE A 294 5.02 5.02 -13.52
CA PHE A 294 4.50 3.93 -12.73
C PHE A 294 5.20 2.63 -13.10
N ALA A 295 5.35 1.75 -12.11
CA ALA A 295 5.87 0.40 -12.30
C ALA A 295 4.86 -0.64 -11.79
N GLY A 296 4.87 -1.81 -12.43
CA GLY A 296 3.89 -2.86 -12.18
C GLY A 296 2.61 -2.68 -12.98
N GLY A 297 1.70 -3.63 -12.81
CA GLY A 297 0.46 -3.72 -13.58
C GLY A 297 0.51 -4.78 -14.68
N GLY A 298 -0.40 -4.66 -15.65
CA GLY A 298 -0.36 -5.40 -16.91
C GLY A 298 0.18 -4.53 -18.05
N MET A 299 0.84 -5.13 -19.04
CA MET A 299 1.24 -4.38 -20.23
C MET A 299 0.01 -3.82 -20.96
N GLY A 300 -0.04 -2.49 -21.12
CA GLY A 300 -1.18 -1.79 -21.72
C GLY A 300 -2.30 -1.43 -20.74
N ASP A 301 -2.20 -1.82 -19.47
CA ASP A 301 -3.08 -1.35 -18.41
C ASP A 301 -2.45 -0.14 -17.70
N PHE A 302 -2.91 1.06 -18.06
CA PHE A 302 -2.46 2.31 -17.44
C PHE A 302 -3.08 2.59 -16.08
N THR A 303 -3.88 1.67 -15.57
CA THR A 303 -4.67 1.88 -14.37
C THR A 303 -4.19 1.02 -13.20
N SER A 304 -3.39 0.00 -13.46
CA SER A 304 -2.68 -0.79 -12.45
C SER A 304 -1.21 -0.41 -12.41
N GLY A 305 -0.60 -0.34 -11.23
CA GLY A 305 0.79 0.05 -11.05
C GLY A 305 0.96 1.14 -9.99
N ASN A 306 2.17 1.25 -9.44
CA ASN A 306 2.49 2.15 -8.34
C ASN A 306 3.44 3.25 -8.82
N LEU A 307 3.22 4.47 -8.34
CA LEU A 307 3.99 5.65 -8.70
C LEU A 307 5.42 5.49 -8.18
N ILE A 308 6.39 5.44 -9.09
CA ILE A 308 7.81 5.32 -8.74
C ILE A 308 8.61 6.57 -9.07
N TRP A 309 8.04 7.48 -9.86
CA TRP A 309 8.73 8.71 -10.24
C TRP A 309 7.77 9.87 -10.48
N ILE A 310 8.06 11.00 -9.84
CA ILE A 310 7.41 12.29 -10.10
C ILE A 310 8.41 13.21 -10.79
N ILE A 311 8.11 13.67 -12.00
CA ILE A 311 8.90 14.68 -12.72
C ILE A 311 8.07 15.96 -12.76
N HIS A 312 8.49 16.98 -12.01
CA HIS A 312 7.85 18.29 -12.04
C HIS A 312 8.36 19.11 -13.23
N ASN A 313 7.45 19.46 -14.14
CA ASN A 313 7.75 20.36 -15.24
C ASN A 313 6.54 21.27 -15.53
N PRO A 314 6.57 22.55 -15.14
CA PRO A 314 5.49 23.49 -15.43
C PRO A 314 5.33 23.79 -16.92
N ASN A 315 6.30 23.42 -17.77
CA ASN A 315 6.28 23.59 -19.21
C ASN A 315 6.01 22.29 -19.97
N GLU A 316 5.53 21.24 -19.29
CA GLU A 316 5.18 19.97 -19.93
C GLU A 316 4.14 20.19 -21.04
N SER A 317 4.45 19.71 -22.25
CA SER A 317 3.59 19.88 -23.44
C SER A 317 2.28 19.13 -23.29
N GLY A 318 2.31 18.04 -22.52
CA GLY A 318 1.22 17.09 -22.32
C GLY A 318 1.23 15.93 -23.31
N TYR A 319 2.15 15.92 -24.28
CA TYR A 319 2.24 14.90 -25.32
C TYR A 319 3.59 14.19 -25.26
N ARG A 320 3.58 12.92 -25.67
CA ARG A 320 4.76 12.06 -25.71
C ARG A 320 5.21 11.76 -27.14
#